data_AF-N1WHX7-F1
#
_entry.id   AF-N1WHX7-F1
#
_cell.length_a   1.000
_cell.length_b   1.000
_cell.length_c   1.000
_cell.angle_alpha   90.00
_cell.angle_beta   90.00
_cell.angle_gamma   90.00
#
_symmetry.space_group_name_H-M   'P 1'
#
loop_
_entity.id
_entity.type
_entity.pdbx_description
1 polymer ?
#
loop_
_entity_poly.entity_id
_entity_poly.type
_entity_poly.pdbx_seq_one_letter_code
_entity_poly.pdbx_strand_id
1 'polypeptide(L)'
;MKNMQTWKIKRDPYYSKLFQEEGLDATLNAGFFEDLNSDDIDIEATTSILCTPYSFLEKPKTNNHCVLLLTGALCPIHDGHLEMMIIAKDSLEKEGYQVLGGYISPDHDDYVGPKTDSFLNIYERNRIVTEKIEEYPWIGLDPWNGVFNQTSINFTEVVFRLKKYLERNAKLQTKIFFLCGGDNFRFAEAFKYSEDGCVVITRNGYEVNVKNQESVYLAQGKNSNASSEIRKSYQKKNYYDKNLKVREDSYPIPEFLHDFFQAVDVISLEKQIQKLKSMSTTNIISLDPMIRLEYNLSISRIFDLHGHRKLGYKMETLTQDSKLKDLSGRSDILLYDDDIYTGSTMSEAKSYLKSKLDITIDGFFSFNMNPENYDLLDPRDLYAFSAEDNCGLLVNFGDFQQRVPYAFPYVDPSIRSSVKNPFQFSIEVWKENRNHFSAYPDLRLGDFSFYQKLYLKIGFDLETSIQEIFDWHINFLEKLNK
;
A
#
# COMPACT_ATOMS: atom_id res chain seq x y z
N MET A 1 38.57 14.92 -8.70
CA MET A 1 37.63 13.92 -9.26
C MET A 1 36.82 13.40 -8.08
N LYS A 2 35.49 13.62 -8.04
CA LYS A 2 34.64 12.91 -7.09
C LYS A 2 34.89 11.42 -7.32
N ASN A 3 35.18 10.66 -6.26
CA ASN A 3 35.28 9.21 -6.36
C ASN A 3 33.91 8.72 -6.80
N MET A 4 33.80 8.39 -8.08
CA MET A 4 32.56 7.87 -8.64
C MET A 4 32.14 6.62 -7.85
N GLN A 5 30.84 6.43 -7.63
CA GLN A 5 30.23 5.36 -6.82
C GLN A 5 30.41 3.95 -7.42
N THR A 6 31.60 3.62 -7.91
CA THR A 6 31.99 2.32 -8.49
C THR A 6 31.78 1.15 -7.55
N TRP A 7 31.78 1.39 -6.23
CA TRP A 7 31.45 0.38 -5.23
C TRP A 7 29.98 -0.06 -5.34
N LYS A 8 29.04 0.84 -5.66
CA LYS A 8 27.64 0.48 -5.94
C LYS A 8 27.53 -0.38 -7.19
N ILE A 9 28.21 0.02 -8.26
CA ILE A 9 28.24 -0.76 -9.51
C ILE A 9 28.72 -2.20 -9.25
N LYS A 10 29.80 -2.36 -8.47
CA LYS A 10 30.38 -3.68 -8.15
C LYS A 10 29.48 -4.54 -7.27
N ARG A 11 28.69 -3.94 -6.39
CA ARG A 11 27.69 -4.60 -5.54
C ARG A 11 26.45 -5.02 -6.33
N ASP A 12 26.02 -4.18 -7.26
CA ASP A 12 24.74 -4.34 -7.95
C ASP A 12 24.73 -5.63 -8.80
N PRO A 13 23.75 -6.52 -8.60
CA PRO A 13 23.72 -7.83 -9.26
C PRO A 13 23.47 -7.75 -10.78
N TYR A 14 23.02 -6.60 -11.29
CA TYR A 14 22.77 -6.34 -12.70
C TYR A 14 23.95 -5.61 -13.35
N TYR A 15 24.49 -4.58 -12.67
CA TYR A 15 25.58 -3.79 -13.23
C TYR A 15 26.98 -4.38 -13.04
N SER A 16 27.23 -5.18 -12.00
CA SER A 16 28.58 -5.63 -11.64
C SER A 16 29.28 -6.38 -12.78
N LYS A 17 28.58 -7.34 -13.39
CA LYS A 17 29.12 -8.11 -14.52
C LYS A 17 29.20 -7.29 -15.81
N LEU A 18 28.22 -6.43 -16.08
CA LEU A 18 28.28 -5.50 -17.21
C LEU A 18 29.50 -4.58 -17.12
N PHE A 19 29.76 -4.04 -15.94
CA PHE A 19 30.91 -3.18 -15.67
C PHE A 19 32.23 -3.92 -15.82
N GLN A 20 32.29 -5.17 -15.36
CA GLN A 20 33.49 -6.02 -15.50
C GLN A 20 33.83 -6.32 -16.96
N GLU A 21 32.82 -6.63 -17.78
CA GLU A 21 33.02 -7.07 -19.18
C GLU A 21 33.11 -5.90 -20.16
N GLU A 22 32.35 -4.82 -19.95
CA GLU A 22 32.15 -3.74 -20.94
C GLU A 22 32.51 -2.35 -20.42
N GLY A 23 32.89 -2.25 -19.15
CA GLY A 23 33.41 -1.03 -18.54
C GLY A 23 32.32 -0.01 -18.18
N LEU A 24 32.78 1.13 -17.67
CA LEU A 24 31.93 2.18 -17.12
C LEU A 24 30.94 2.77 -18.13
N ASP A 25 31.41 3.05 -19.35
CA ASP A 25 30.58 3.72 -20.36
C ASP A 25 29.37 2.86 -20.73
N ALA A 26 29.52 1.54 -20.78
CA ALA A 26 28.41 0.61 -20.99
C ALA A 26 27.42 0.67 -19.82
N THR A 27 27.93 0.67 -18.57
CA THR A 27 27.10 0.78 -17.35
C THR A 27 26.31 2.10 -17.28
N LEU A 28 26.94 3.23 -17.60
CA LEU A 28 26.27 4.54 -17.66
C LEU A 28 25.22 4.57 -18.78
N ASN A 29 25.54 4.02 -19.96
CA ASN A 29 24.58 3.91 -21.05
C ASN A 29 23.39 3.00 -20.71
N ALA A 30 23.61 1.99 -19.86
CA ALA A 30 22.57 1.09 -19.36
C ALA A 30 21.67 1.74 -18.28
N GLY A 31 21.88 3.01 -17.95
CA GLY A 31 21.01 3.78 -17.06
C GLY A 31 21.49 3.89 -15.63
N PHE A 32 22.73 3.48 -15.32
CA PHE A 32 23.32 3.76 -14.01
C PHE A 32 23.48 5.27 -13.80
N PHE A 33 23.08 5.74 -12.64
CA PHE A 33 23.38 7.10 -12.18
C PHE A 33 23.92 7.10 -10.76
N GLU A 34 24.70 8.13 -10.44
CA GLU A 34 25.14 8.39 -9.08
C GLU A 34 24.01 9.05 -8.30
N ASP A 35 23.36 8.28 -7.44
CA ASP A 35 22.35 8.82 -6.54
C ASP A 35 22.96 9.56 -5.33
N LEU A 36 22.11 10.26 -4.58
CA LEU A 36 22.52 11.10 -3.45
C LEU A 36 22.90 10.30 -2.19
N ASN A 37 22.69 8.98 -2.14
CA ASN A 37 23.10 8.18 -0.99
C ASN A 37 24.62 8.07 -0.93
N SER A 38 25.18 8.54 0.18
CA SER A 38 26.61 8.36 0.50
C SER A 38 26.94 6.94 0.96
N ASP A 39 25.97 6.24 1.54
CA ASP A 39 26.14 4.94 2.18
C ASP A 39 25.45 3.81 1.41
N ASP A 40 25.87 2.58 1.69
CA ASP A 40 25.24 1.38 1.15
C ASP A 40 23.82 1.21 1.71
N ILE A 41 22.88 0.82 0.84
CA ILE A 41 21.55 0.40 1.24
C ILE A 41 21.56 -1.13 1.26
N ASP A 42 21.40 -1.71 2.44
CA ASP A 42 21.15 -3.15 2.56
C ASP A 42 19.74 -3.47 2.05
N ILE A 43 19.65 -3.75 0.75
CA ILE A 43 18.41 -4.03 0.04
C ILE A 43 17.68 -5.23 0.66
N GLU A 44 18.39 -6.27 1.09
CA GLU A 44 17.76 -7.44 1.68
C GLU A 44 17.15 -7.12 3.05
N ALA A 45 17.81 -6.29 3.87
CA ALA A 45 17.24 -5.83 5.13
C ALA A 45 15.92 -5.06 4.91
N THR A 46 15.78 -4.31 3.82
CA THR A 46 14.54 -3.57 3.49
C THR A 46 13.34 -4.48 3.16
N THR A 47 13.55 -5.78 2.95
CA THR A 47 12.45 -6.72 2.70
C THR A 47 11.55 -6.94 3.93
N SER A 48 11.97 -6.47 5.10
CA SER A 48 11.18 -6.42 6.33
C SER A 48 10.15 -5.27 6.35
N ILE A 49 10.27 -4.30 5.43
CA ILE A 49 9.32 -3.20 5.27
C ILE A 49 8.10 -3.73 4.52
N LEU A 50 7.04 -4.11 5.24
CA LEU A 50 5.88 -4.82 4.69
C LEU A 50 4.91 -3.90 3.93
N CYS A 51 5.37 -3.30 2.82
CA CYS A 51 4.60 -2.31 2.04
C CYS A 51 4.23 -2.75 0.61
N THR A 52 4.71 -3.89 0.12
CA THR A 52 4.50 -4.30 -1.29
C THR A 52 3.49 -5.44 -1.36
N PRO A 53 2.29 -5.23 -1.92
CA PRO A 53 1.24 -6.25 -1.95
C PRO A 53 1.60 -7.41 -2.88
N TYR A 54 1.29 -8.64 -2.50
CA TYR A 54 1.51 -9.83 -3.35
C TYR A 54 0.32 -10.79 -3.37
N SER A 55 -0.77 -10.46 -2.67
CA SER A 55 -1.98 -11.29 -2.62
C SER A 55 -2.72 -11.38 -3.95
N PHE A 56 -2.47 -10.44 -4.87
CA PHE A 56 -3.07 -10.43 -6.20
C PHE A 56 -2.31 -11.29 -7.22
N LEU A 57 -1.09 -11.73 -6.90
CA LEU A 57 -0.29 -12.53 -7.82
C LEU A 57 -0.95 -13.89 -8.06
N GLU A 58 -0.98 -14.30 -9.33
CA GLU A 58 -1.37 -15.67 -9.66
C GLU A 58 -0.37 -16.68 -9.08
N LYS A 59 -0.87 -17.88 -8.76
CA LYS A 59 -0.01 -19.00 -8.38
C LYS A 59 0.73 -19.52 -9.63
N PRO A 60 2.04 -19.79 -9.53
CA PRO A 60 2.78 -20.46 -10.60
C PRO A 60 2.14 -21.81 -10.96
N LYS A 61 1.89 -22.01 -12.25
CA LYS A 61 1.40 -23.25 -12.88
C LYS A 61 2.51 -23.95 -13.66
N THR A 62 3.56 -23.22 -14.01
CA THR A 62 4.76 -23.72 -14.70
C THR A 62 5.99 -23.22 -13.97
N ASN A 63 7.18 -23.72 -14.33
CA ASN A 63 8.45 -23.17 -13.85
C ASN A 63 8.90 -21.93 -14.64
N ASN A 64 8.27 -21.65 -15.79
CA ASN A 64 8.58 -20.49 -16.62
C ASN A 64 7.59 -19.37 -16.31
N HIS A 65 7.79 -18.68 -15.20
CA HIS A 65 6.91 -17.62 -14.74
C HIS A 65 7.69 -16.35 -14.40
N CYS A 66 6.99 -15.23 -14.47
CA CYS A 66 7.59 -13.92 -14.25
C CYS A 66 6.63 -12.92 -13.61
N VAL A 67 7.20 -11.83 -13.11
CA VAL A 67 6.50 -10.64 -12.63
C VAL A 67 7.01 -9.43 -13.40
N LEU A 68 6.11 -8.51 -13.75
CA LEU A 68 6.46 -7.27 -14.43
C LEU A 68 6.75 -6.15 -13.42
N LEU A 69 7.68 -5.26 -13.74
CA LEU A 69 7.96 -4.06 -12.97
C LEU A 69 8.09 -2.83 -13.88
N LEU A 70 7.26 -1.83 -13.63
CA LEU A 70 7.37 -0.50 -14.22
C LEU A 70 7.74 0.51 -13.14
N THR A 71 8.88 1.19 -13.28
CA THR A 71 9.29 2.32 -12.43
C THR A 71 9.55 3.57 -13.27
N GLY A 72 9.58 4.73 -12.62
CA GLY A 72 9.87 6.02 -13.20
C GLY A 72 9.10 7.16 -12.54
N ALA A 73 9.19 8.35 -13.14
CA ALA A 73 8.58 9.54 -12.56
C ALA A 73 7.06 9.41 -12.38
N LEU A 74 6.36 8.81 -13.35
CA LEU A 74 4.91 8.54 -13.31
C LEU A 74 4.10 9.74 -12.80
N CYS A 75 4.38 10.92 -13.36
CA CYS A 75 3.93 12.22 -12.83
C CYS A 75 3.10 13.00 -13.87
N PRO A 76 1.79 12.70 -14.03
CA PRO A 76 1.07 11.56 -13.47
C PRO A 76 1.25 10.30 -14.32
N ILE A 77 0.90 9.14 -13.73
CA ILE A 77 0.59 7.93 -14.49
C ILE A 77 -0.57 8.20 -15.47
N HIS A 78 -0.59 7.48 -16.58
CA HIS A 78 -1.60 7.62 -17.63
C HIS A 78 -1.79 6.31 -18.39
N ASP A 79 -2.81 6.25 -19.26
CA ASP A 79 -3.23 5.00 -19.92
C ASP A 79 -2.13 4.36 -20.76
N GLY A 80 -1.24 5.15 -21.38
CA GLY A 80 -0.05 4.62 -22.07
C GLY A 80 0.90 3.79 -21.18
N HIS A 81 0.98 4.07 -19.87
CA HIS A 81 1.75 3.24 -18.93
C HIS A 81 1.03 1.91 -18.64
N LEU A 82 -0.30 1.92 -18.53
CA LEU A 82 -1.10 0.70 -18.35
C LEU A 82 -1.08 -0.16 -19.61
N GLU A 83 -1.16 0.46 -20.80
CA GLU A 83 -0.99 -0.20 -22.09
C GLU A 83 0.38 -0.87 -22.19
N MET A 84 1.44 -0.22 -21.69
CA MET A 84 2.78 -0.81 -21.61
C MET A 84 2.79 -2.12 -20.81
N MET A 85 2.11 -2.16 -19.65
CA MET A 85 1.98 -3.35 -18.83
C MET A 85 1.25 -4.47 -19.57
N ILE A 86 0.13 -4.15 -20.24
CA ILE A 86 -0.70 -5.12 -20.99
C ILE A 86 0.09 -5.71 -22.16
N ILE A 87 0.75 -4.87 -22.96
CA ILE A 87 1.53 -5.32 -24.11
C ILE A 87 2.70 -6.18 -23.66
N ALA A 88 3.40 -5.81 -22.59
CA ALA A 88 4.49 -6.60 -22.05
C ALA A 88 4.00 -7.98 -21.58
N LYS A 89 2.85 -8.02 -20.90
CA LYS A 89 2.21 -9.28 -20.49
C LYS A 89 1.93 -10.17 -21.70
N ASP A 90 1.21 -9.66 -22.69
CA ASP A 90 0.84 -10.41 -23.90
C ASP A 90 2.07 -10.88 -24.69
N SER A 91 3.14 -10.08 -24.70
CA SER A 91 4.40 -10.42 -25.38
C SER A 91 5.09 -11.60 -24.70
N LEU A 92 5.26 -11.54 -23.37
CA LEU A 92 5.92 -12.61 -22.61
C LEU A 92 5.08 -13.90 -22.60
N GLU A 93 3.75 -13.81 -22.55
CA GLU A 93 2.88 -14.98 -22.62
C GLU A 93 2.99 -15.72 -23.98
N LYS A 94 3.18 -15.00 -25.09
CA LYS A 94 3.46 -15.60 -26.40
C LYS A 94 4.81 -16.30 -26.47
N GLU A 95 5.79 -15.81 -25.71
CA GLU A 95 7.11 -16.43 -25.55
C GLU A 95 7.10 -17.58 -24.51
N GLY A 96 5.92 -17.92 -23.98
CA GLY A 96 5.72 -19.08 -23.11
C GLY A 96 5.94 -18.81 -21.62
N TYR A 97 6.04 -17.55 -21.19
CA TYR A 97 6.03 -17.20 -19.77
C TYR A 97 4.60 -17.18 -19.22
N GLN A 98 4.44 -17.59 -17.96
CA GLN A 98 3.26 -17.22 -17.17
C GLN A 98 3.53 -15.91 -16.42
N VAL A 99 2.84 -14.84 -16.81
CA VAL A 99 2.92 -13.56 -16.10
C VAL A 99 2.00 -13.60 -14.88
N LEU A 100 2.60 -13.65 -13.68
CA LEU A 100 1.86 -13.80 -12.42
C LEU A 100 1.18 -12.51 -11.97
N GLY A 101 1.72 -11.37 -12.39
CA GLY A 101 1.27 -10.05 -11.99
C GLY A 101 2.24 -8.97 -12.42
N GLY A 102 1.91 -7.72 -12.12
CA GLY A 102 2.77 -6.57 -12.41
C GLY A 102 2.78 -5.55 -11.28
N TYR A 103 3.89 -4.82 -11.16
CA TYR A 103 4.06 -3.74 -10.19
C TYR A 103 4.29 -2.42 -10.89
N ILE A 104 3.62 -1.39 -10.38
CA ILE A 104 3.93 0.01 -10.69
C ILE A 104 4.61 0.58 -9.45
N SER A 105 5.83 1.08 -9.63
CA SER A 105 6.69 1.55 -8.54
C SER A 105 7.18 2.98 -8.83
N PRO A 106 6.38 4.02 -8.50
CA PRO A 106 6.80 5.40 -8.72
C PRO A 106 8.13 5.73 -8.01
N ASP A 107 8.97 6.52 -8.69
CA ASP A 107 10.30 6.91 -8.18
C ASP A 107 10.23 7.96 -7.08
N HIS A 108 11.34 8.24 -6.39
CA HIS A 108 11.43 9.29 -5.37
C HIS A 108 11.23 10.69 -5.97
N ASP A 109 10.82 11.66 -5.16
CA ASP A 109 10.57 13.04 -5.63
C ASP A 109 11.84 13.71 -6.18
N ASP A 110 13.03 13.35 -5.68
CA ASP A 110 14.33 13.82 -6.21
C ASP A 110 14.55 13.46 -7.68
N TYR A 111 13.96 12.36 -8.16
CA TYR A 111 14.02 11.99 -9.57
C TYR A 111 13.15 12.89 -10.46
N VAL A 112 12.08 13.44 -9.88
CA VAL A 112 11.01 14.16 -10.59
C VAL A 112 11.22 15.66 -10.55
N GLY A 113 11.61 16.20 -9.38
CA GLY A 113 11.77 17.64 -9.14
C GLY A 113 12.61 18.36 -10.20
N PRO A 114 13.81 17.85 -10.57
CA PRO A 114 14.63 18.46 -11.61
C PRO A 114 14.00 18.48 -13.02
N LYS A 115 12.94 17.70 -13.25
CA LYS A 115 12.32 17.54 -14.58
C LYS A 115 11.15 18.50 -14.81
N THR A 116 10.54 19.05 -13.75
CA THR A 116 9.36 19.92 -13.89
C THR A 116 9.03 20.69 -12.62
N ASP A 117 8.66 21.97 -12.77
CA ASP A 117 8.22 22.83 -11.66
C ASP A 117 6.78 22.55 -11.18
N SER A 118 6.03 21.71 -11.90
CA SER A 118 4.64 21.36 -11.59
C SER A 118 4.52 19.86 -11.29
N PHE A 119 5.37 19.37 -10.37
CA PHE A 119 5.41 17.96 -10.03
C PHE A 119 4.42 17.60 -8.92
N LEU A 120 3.86 16.39 -9.04
CA LEU A 120 3.09 15.72 -8.01
C LEU A 120 4.07 14.99 -7.09
N ASN A 121 3.95 15.20 -5.78
CA ASN A 121 4.78 14.50 -4.81
C ASN A 121 4.46 12.99 -4.81
N ILE A 122 5.29 12.20 -4.14
CA ILE A 122 5.16 10.73 -4.15
C ILE A 122 3.77 10.26 -3.68
N TYR A 123 3.21 10.90 -2.65
CA TYR A 123 1.89 10.53 -2.10
C TYR A 123 0.77 10.77 -3.10
N GLU A 124 0.82 11.90 -3.81
CA GLU A 124 -0.12 12.23 -4.88
C GLU A 124 0.00 11.26 -6.05
N ARG A 125 1.22 10.89 -6.42
CA ARG A 125 1.46 9.90 -7.48
C ARG A 125 0.95 8.52 -7.08
N ASN A 126 1.24 8.05 -5.87
CA ASN A 126 0.73 6.78 -5.34
C ASN A 126 -0.80 6.75 -5.30
N ARG A 127 -1.44 7.85 -4.91
CA ARG A 127 -2.91 7.96 -4.93
C ARG A 127 -3.48 7.83 -6.34
N ILE A 128 -2.92 8.54 -7.32
CA ILE A 128 -3.38 8.45 -8.72
C ILE A 128 -3.09 7.06 -9.31
N VAL A 129 -1.96 6.44 -8.97
CA VAL A 129 -1.67 5.05 -9.37
C VAL A 129 -2.72 4.12 -8.79
N THR A 130 -3.04 4.22 -7.50
CA THR A 130 -4.06 3.40 -6.84
C THR A 130 -5.42 3.54 -7.53
N GLU A 131 -5.85 4.76 -7.86
CA GLU A 131 -7.08 5.03 -8.62
C GLU A 131 -7.03 4.39 -10.02
N LYS A 132 -5.90 4.51 -10.74
CA LYS A 132 -5.76 4.01 -12.11
C LYS A 132 -5.67 2.49 -12.23
N ILE A 133 -5.13 1.79 -11.23
CA ILE A 133 -4.99 0.33 -11.24
C ILE A 133 -6.23 -0.39 -10.68
N GLU A 134 -7.28 0.31 -10.26
CA GLU A 134 -8.49 -0.31 -9.69
C GLU A 134 -9.15 -1.29 -10.68
N GLU A 135 -9.18 -0.94 -11.97
CA GLU A 135 -9.71 -1.80 -13.04
C GLU A 135 -8.74 -2.92 -13.48
N TYR A 136 -7.53 -2.95 -12.91
CA TYR A 136 -6.46 -3.88 -13.26
C TYR A 136 -6.05 -4.72 -12.05
N PRO A 137 -6.85 -5.72 -11.65
CA PRO A 137 -6.63 -6.47 -10.41
C PRO A 137 -5.30 -7.23 -10.37
N TRP A 138 -4.68 -7.51 -11.53
CA TRP A 138 -3.38 -8.19 -11.65
C TRP A 138 -2.18 -7.24 -11.51
N ILE A 139 -2.40 -5.93 -11.35
CA ILE A 139 -1.37 -4.91 -11.14
C ILE A 139 -1.45 -4.42 -9.70
N GLY A 140 -0.31 -4.26 -9.01
CA GLY A 140 -0.20 -3.66 -7.68
C GLY A 140 0.69 -2.42 -7.68
N LEU A 141 0.51 -1.57 -6.67
CA LEU A 141 1.42 -0.46 -6.38
C LEU A 141 2.53 -0.98 -5.45
N ASP A 142 3.80 -0.80 -5.85
CA ASP A 142 4.94 -0.93 -4.94
C ASP A 142 5.41 0.46 -4.49
N PRO A 143 5.09 0.91 -3.26
CA PRO A 143 5.45 2.23 -2.78
C PRO A 143 6.94 2.32 -2.38
N TRP A 144 7.65 1.19 -2.30
CA TRP A 144 8.98 1.14 -1.68
C TRP A 144 9.97 2.13 -2.31
N ASN A 145 10.03 2.16 -3.65
CA ASN A 145 11.00 3.00 -4.37
C ASN A 145 10.89 4.48 -3.98
N GLY A 146 9.69 5.04 -4.09
CA GLY A 146 9.49 6.47 -3.89
C GLY A 146 9.20 6.91 -2.45
N VAL A 147 8.68 6.02 -1.60
CA VAL A 147 8.30 6.37 -0.21
C VAL A 147 9.38 5.97 0.78
N PHE A 148 10.00 4.81 0.62
CA PHE A 148 10.85 4.19 1.65
C PHE A 148 12.35 4.25 1.33
N ASN A 149 12.77 5.24 0.55
CA ASN A 149 14.16 5.61 0.30
C ASN A 149 14.35 7.10 0.57
N GLN A 150 15.54 7.50 1.00
CA GLN A 150 15.88 8.92 1.28
C GLN A 150 16.02 9.76 0.00
N THR A 151 16.30 9.10 -1.12
CA THR A 151 16.50 9.72 -2.43
C THR A 151 16.15 8.72 -3.52
N SER A 152 16.21 9.15 -4.79
CA SER A 152 16.06 8.25 -5.93
C SER A 152 17.22 7.26 -5.98
N ILE A 153 16.93 6.02 -6.34
CA ILE A 153 17.90 4.93 -6.42
C ILE A 153 17.91 4.32 -7.82
N ASN A 154 18.90 3.48 -8.11
CA ASN A 154 18.99 2.85 -9.43
C ASN A 154 17.81 1.88 -9.63
N PHE A 155 17.21 1.86 -10.82
CA PHE A 155 16.07 0.97 -11.11
C PHE A 155 16.41 -0.51 -10.90
N THR A 156 17.67 -0.89 -11.07
CA THR A 156 18.21 -2.23 -10.79
C THR A 156 18.10 -2.61 -9.32
N GLU A 157 18.24 -1.66 -8.39
CA GLU A 157 18.02 -1.88 -6.96
C GLU A 157 16.54 -2.11 -6.65
N VAL A 158 15.63 -1.43 -7.36
CA VAL A 158 14.18 -1.67 -7.28
C VAL A 158 13.82 -3.08 -7.76
N VAL A 159 14.40 -3.50 -8.90
CA VAL A 159 14.23 -4.87 -9.42
C VAL A 159 14.76 -5.89 -8.40
N PHE A 160 15.98 -5.67 -7.88
CA PHE A 160 16.59 -6.57 -6.92
C PHE A 160 15.75 -6.70 -5.66
N ARG A 161 15.30 -5.56 -5.12
CA ARG A 161 14.49 -5.50 -3.91
C ARG A 161 13.17 -6.23 -4.13
N LEU A 162 12.46 -5.99 -5.23
CA LEU A 162 11.20 -6.67 -5.52
C LEU A 162 11.39 -8.19 -5.58
N LYS A 163 12.44 -8.67 -6.25
CA LYS A 163 12.79 -10.10 -6.31
C LYS A 163 12.98 -10.69 -4.92
N LYS A 164 13.84 -10.07 -4.10
CA LYS A 164 14.11 -10.50 -2.72
C LYS A 164 12.89 -10.41 -1.82
N TYR A 165 12.06 -9.39 -2.02
CA TYR A 165 10.82 -9.21 -1.29
C TYR A 165 9.83 -10.35 -1.56
N LEU A 166 9.64 -10.73 -2.82
CA LEU A 166 8.76 -11.84 -3.21
C LEU A 166 9.30 -13.19 -2.72
N GLU A 167 10.61 -13.42 -2.80
CA GLU A 167 11.28 -14.61 -2.26
C GLU A 167 11.01 -14.75 -0.74
N ARG A 168 11.20 -13.67 0.02
CA ARG A 168 11.03 -13.67 1.48
C ARG A 168 9.56 -13.76 1.89
N ASN A 169 8.72 -12.89 1.35
CA ASN A 169 7.39 -12.60 1.90
C ASN A 169 6.26 -13.38 1.21
N ALA A 170 6.37 -13.58 -0.11
CA ALA A 170 5.42 -14.36 -0.89
C ALA A 170 5.86 -15.83 -1.08
N LYS A 171 7.08 -16.18 -0.64
CA LYS A 171 7.70 -17.50 -0.88
C LYS A 171 7.74 -17.85 -2.36
N LEU A 172 8.01 -16.84 -3.20
CA LEU A 172 7.95 -16.92 -4.64
C LEU A 172 9.33 -16.60 -5.25
N GLN A 173 10.00 -17.62 -5.81
CA GLN A 173 11.19 -17.43 -6.62
C GLN A 173 10.76 -17.23 -8.07
N THR A 174 10.90 -16.01 -8.61
CA THR A 174 10.42 -15.67 -9.95
C THR A 174 11.40 -14.74 -10.65
N LYS A 175 11.40 -14.76 -11.99
CA LYS A 175 12.07 -13.73 -12.77
C LYS A 175 11.32 -12.41 -12.69
N ILE A 176 12.04 -11.31 -12.65
CA ILE A 176 11.47 -9.97 -12.80
C ILE A 176 11.75 -9.46 -14.22
N PHE A 177 10.73 -8.96 -14.89
CA PHE A 177 10.87 -8.26 -16.16
C PHE A 177 10.63 -6.77 -15.96
N PHE A 178 11.69 -5.98 -16.07
CA PHE A 178 11.61 -4.54 -16.06
C PHE A 178 11.00 -4.02 -17.37
N LEU A 179 10.16 -3.00 -17.29
CA LEU A 179 9.54 -2.39 -18.46
C LEU A 179 10.11 -1.00 -18.72
N CYS A 180 10.50 -0.75 -19.97
CA CYS A 180 10.85 0.60 -20.41
C CYS A 180 10.28 0.94 -21.79
N GLY A 181 10.11 2.23 -22.04
CA GLY A 181 9.80 2.74 -23.38
C GLY A 181 11.02 2.68 -24.29
N GLY A 182 10.78 2.67 -25.61
CA GLY A 182 11.85 2.69 -26.61
C GLY A 182 12.80 3.89 -26.53
N ASP A 183 12.40 4.98 -25.87
CA ASP A 183 13.26 6.12 -25.53
C ASP A 183 14.36 5.77 -24.52
N ASN A 184 14.13 4.76 -23.67
CA ASN A 184 15.08 4.25 -22.67
C ASN A 184 15.52 2.81 -22.98
N PHE A 185 15.54 2.42 -24.26
CA PHE A 185 15.83 1.03 -24.66
C PHE A 185 17.18 0.51 -24.13
N ARG A 186 18.16 1.40 -23.94
CA ARG A 186 19.50 1.03 -23.44
C ARG A 186 19.46 0.47 -22.01
N PHE A 187 18.40 0.72 -21.24
CA PHE A 187 18.24 0.13 -19.91
C PHE A 187 18.14 -1.40 -19.97
N ALA A 188 17.79 -1.97 -21.13
CA ALA A 188 17.83 -3.40 -21.35
C ALA A 188 19.25 -4.01 -21.20
N GLU A 189 20.30 -3.23 -21.45
CA GLU A 189 21.70 -3.71 -21.34
C GLU A 189 22.07 -4.09 -19.89
N ALA A 190 21.39 -3.53 -18.88
CA ALA A 190 21.58 -3.92 -17.48
C ALA A 190 21.23 -5.41 -17.22
N PHE A 191 20.43 -6.03 -18.09
CA PHE A 191 19.95 -7.41 -17.95
C PHE A 191 20.69 -8.41 -18.84
N LYS A 192 21.70 -7.97 -19.59
CA LYS A 192 22.46 -8.79 -20.54
C LYS A 192 23.11 -10.02 -19.89
N TYR A 193 23.50 -9.90 -18.63
CA TYR A 193 24.17 -10.98 -17.88
C TYR A 193 23.34 -11.47 -16.68
N SER A 194 22.02 -11.22 -16.68
CA SER A 194 21.10 -11.61 -15.61
C SER A 194 20.07 -12.63 -16.11
N GLU A 195 19.50 -13.40 -15.18
CA GLU A 195 18.35 -14.28 -15.46
C GLU A 195 17.02 -13.53 -15.49
N ASP A 196 16.97 -12.35 -14.86
CA ASP A 196 15.88 -11.39 -15.01
C ASP A 196 15.97 -10.69 -16.36
N GLY A 197 14.92 -10.00 -16.77
CA GLY A 197 14.85 -9.45 -18.11
C GLY A 197 14.28 -8.05 -18.22
N CYS A 198 14.21 -7.59 -19.46
CA CYS A 198 13.61 -6.32 -19.83
C CYS A 198 12.66 -6.50 -21.01
N VAL A 199 11.52 -5.81 -20.97
CA VAL A 199 10.65 -5.65 -22.14
C VAL A 199 10.66 -4.20 -22.57
N VAL A 200 11.15 -3.95 -23.79
CA VAL A 200 11.20 -2.62 -24.38
C VAL A 200 9.98 -2.42 -25.27
N ILE A 201 9.14 -1.44 -24.91
CA ILE A 201 7.94 -1.11 -25.65
C ILE A 201 8.24 0.04 -26.61
N THR A 202 8.37 -0.31 -27.89
CA THR A 202 8.63 0.63 -28.99
C THR A 202 7.40 1.48 -29.29
N ARG A 203 7.62 2.68 -29.84
CA ARG A 203 6.56 3.58 -30.31
C ARG A 203 6.70 3.77 -31.82
N ASN A 204 5.60 4.08 -32.51
CA ASN A 204 5.64 4.41 -33.94
C ASN A 204 6.68 5.52 -34.22
N GLY A 205 7.66 5.22 -35.07
CA GLY A 205 8.76 6.14 -35.43
C GLY A 205 10.09 5.91 -34.72
N TYR A 206 10.16 5.00 -33.73
CA TYR A 206 11.41 4.57 -33.10
C TYR A 206 11.77 3.16 -33.60
N GLU A 207 12.65 3.07 -34.59
CA GLU A 207 13.31 1.81 -34.95
C GLU A 207 14.40 1.52 -33.92
N VAL A 208 14.08 0.67 -32.95
CA VAL A 208 15.05 0.21 -31.96
C VAL A 208 15.74 -1.04 -32.51
N ASN A 209 17.03 -0.92 -32.81
CA ASN A 209 17.86 -2.02 -33.33
C ASN A 209 18.37 -2.92 -32.19
N VAL A 210 17.45 -3.36 -31.32
CA VAL A 210 17.72 -4.34 -30.27
C VAL A 210 17.26 -5.68 -30.81
N LYS A 211 18.19 -6.62 -31.01
CA LYS A 211 17.77 -8.00 -31.29
C LYS A 211 17.18 -8.58 -30.01
N ASN A 212 16.10 -9.36 -30.12
CA ASN A 212 15.70 -10.21 -28.99
C ASN A 212 16.93 -11.01 -28.55
N GLN A 213 17.33 -10.82 -27.31
CA GLN A 213 18.33 -11.63 -26.61
C GLN A 213 17.58 -12.48 -25.58
N GLU A 214 18.23 -13.47 -24.97
CA GLU A 214 17.54 -14.41 -24.06
C GLU A 214 16.72 -13.70 -22.95
N SER A 215 17.18 -12.53 -22.48
CA SER A 215 16.55 -11.72 -21.43
C SER A 215 15.90 -10.41 -21.90
N VAL A 216 15.90 -10.08 -23.19
CA VAL A 216 15.39 -8.78 -23.70
C VAL A 216 14.37 -9.01 -24.82
N TYR A 217 13.16 -8.47 -24.62
CA TYR A 217 12.03 -8.63 -25.53
C TYR A 217 11.57 -7.30 -26.08
N LEU A 218 11.39 -7.21 -27.40
CA LEU A 218 10.77 -6.07 -28.04
C LEU A 218 9.27 -6.29 -28.24
N ALA A 219 8.46 -5.30 -27.88
CA ALA A 219 7.05 -5.27 -28.24
C ALA A 219 6.64 -3.90 -28.80
N GLN A 220 5.60 -3.88 -29.64
CA GLN A 220 5.15 -2.67 -30.32
C GLN A 220 3.96 -2.03 -29.60
N GLY A 221 4.16 -0.83 -29.10
CA GLY A 221 3.13 0.03 -28.51
C GLY A 221 2.39 0.87 -29.55
N LYS A 222 1.15 1.25 -29.25
CA LYS A 222 0.33 2.15 -30.10
C LYS A 222 0.22 3.56 -29.52
N ASN A 223 0.53 3.74 -28.24
CA ASN A 223 0.40 5.02 -27.54
C ASN A 223 1.61 5.96 -27.72
N SER A 224 1.32 7.24 -27.93
CA SER A 224 2.32 8.32 -27.94
C SER A 224 2.18 9.31 -26.78
N ASN A 225 1.29 9.03 -25.81
CA ASN A 225 1.06 9.94 -24.68
C ASN A 225 2.32 10.08 -23.82
N ALA A 226 2.54 11.30 -23.34
CA ALA A 226 3.62 11.64 -22.43
C ALA A 226 3.05 12.40 -21.22
N SER A 227 3.53 12.07 -20.01
CA SER A 227 3.12 12.79 -18.79
C SER A 227 3.38 14.29 -18.87
N SER A 228 4.40 14.75 -19.59
CA SER A 228 4.69 16.17 -19.79
C SER A 228 3.57 16.93 -20.50
N GLU A 229 2.87 16.28 -21.43
CA GLU A 229 1.73 16.89 -22.12
C GLU A 229 0.48 16.86 -21.25
N ILE A 230 0.22 15.74 -20.56
CA ILE A 230 -0.93 15.61 -19.66
C ILE A 230 -0.86 16.62 -18.51
N ARG A 231 0.35 16.89 -17.98
CA ARG A 231 0.55 17.88 -16.90
C ARG A 231 0.04 19.28 -17.28
N LYS A 232 0.11 19.69 -18.55
CA LYS A 232 -0.34 21.02 -19.01
C LYS A 232 -1.83 21.26 -18.75
N SER A 233 -2.63 20.21 -18.73
CA SER A 233 -4.07 20.28 -18.48
C SER A 233 -4.50 19.59 -17.18
N TYR A 234 -3.55 19.06 -16.40
CA TYR A 234 -3.87 18.31 -15.18
C TYR A 234 -4.29 19.26 -14.06
N GLN A 235 -5.52 19.12 -13.60
CA GLN A 235 -5.99 19.82 -12.42
C GLN A 235 -5.69 18.98 -11.18
N LYS A 236 -4.80 19.49 -10.34
CA LYS A 236 -4.45 18.87 -9.06
C LYS A 236 -5.67 18.86 -8.14
N LYS A 237 -6.13 17.67 -7.77
CA LYS A 237 -7.16 17.48 -6.75
C LYS A 237 -6.57 17.80 -5.37
N ASN A 238 -7.35 18.48 -4.53
CA ASN A 238 -6.98 18.72 -3.14
C ASN A 238 -7.55 17.62 -2.25
N TYR A 239 -6.68 16.77 -1.72
CA TYR A 239 -7.06 15.63 -0.89
C TYR A 239 -6.86 15.86 0.61
N TYR A 240 -6.22 16.97 1.01
CA TYR A 240 -5.60 17.06 2.34
C TYR A 240 -6.14 18.19 3.24
N ASP A 241 -7.03 19.03 2.73
CA ASP A 241 -7.64 20.13 3.51
C ASP A 241 -8.99 19.71 4.10
N LYS A 242 -8.97 18.63 4.90
CA LYS A 242 -10.16 18.16 5.62
C LYS A 242 -10.02 18.38 7.12
N ASN A 243 -11.15 18.65 7.77
CA ASN A 243 -11.23 18.60 9.22
C ASN A 243 -11.15 17.15 9.71
N LEU A 244 -10.75 16.93 10.95
CA LEU A 244 -10.84 15.64 11.60
C LEU A 244 -11.97 15.66 12.60
N LYS A 245 -12.82 14.63 12.56
CA LYS A 245 -13.71 14.31 13.65
C LYS A 245 -13.19 13.09 14.37
N VAL A 246 -12.95 13.20 15.66
CA VAL A 246 -12.41 12.11 16.48
C VAL A 246 -13.47 11.69 17.49
N ARG A 247 -13.80 10.39 17.54
CA ARG A 247 -14.77 9.88 18.51
C ARG A 247 -14.11 9.65 19.87
N GLU A 248 -14.73 10.13 20.94
CA GLU A 248 -14.32 9.80 22.31
C GLU A 248 -14.45 8.30 22.52
N ASP A 249 -13.33 7.70 22.90
CA ASP A 249 -13.12 6.28 23.08
C ASP A 249 -12.50 6.08 24.48
N SER A 250 -12.49 4.84 24.98
CA SER A 250 -11.58 4.37 26.02
C SER A 250 -10.08 4.63 25.74
N TYR A 251 -9.71 4.85 24.48
CA TYR A 251 -8.35 5.24 24.08
C TYR A 251 -8.12 6.75 24.19
N PRO A 252 -6.93 7.20 24.61
CA PRO A 252 -6.61 8.62 24.65
C PRO A 252 -6.62 9.20 23.23
N ILE A 253 -7.14 10.42 23.10
CA ILE A 253 -7.08 11.20 21.85
C ILE A 253 -5.70 11.86 21.79
N PRO A 254 -4.84 11.54 20.81
CA PRO A 254 -3.49 12.10 20.77
C PRO A 254 -3.49 13.60 20.45
N GLU A 255 -2.75 14.38 21.23
CA GLU A 255 -2.66 15.83 21.04
C GLU A 255 -2.03 16.23 19.70
N PHE A 256 -1.10 15.41 19.17
CA PHE A 256 -0.41 15.69 17.91
C PHE A 256 -1.35 15.76 16.71
N LEU A 257 -2.59 15.25 16.79
CA LEU A 257 -3.57 15.33 15.71
C LEU A 257 -3.82 16.78 15.26
N HIS A 258 -3.73 17.75 16.18
CA HIS A 258 -3.88 19.17 15.86
C HIS A 258 -2.77 19.72 14.93
N ASP A 259 -1.63 19.02 14.81
CA ASP A 259 -0.54 19.42 13.93
C ASP A 259 -0.76 19.00 12.46
N PHE A 260 -1.66 18.04 12.22
CA PHE A 260 -1.85 17.41 10.89
C PHE A 260 -3.18 17.73 10.22
N PHE A 261 -4.16 18.22 10.98
CA PHE A 261 -5.50 18.52 10.47
C PHE A 261 -5.86 19.99 10.71
N GLN A 262 -6.65 20.58 9.81
CA GLN A 262 -7.03 21.98 9.90
C GLN A 262 -7.83 22.31 11.18
N ALA A 263 -8.72 21.40 11.56
CA ALA A 263 -9.48 21.43 12.80
C ALA A 263 -9.71 20.01 13.28
N VAL A 264 -9.76 19.83 14.60
CA VAL A 264 -10.04 18.54 15.24
C VAL A 264 -11.26 18.72 16.14
N ASP A 265 -12.37 18.10 15.76
CA ASP A 265 -13.63 18.13 16.48
C ASP A 265 -13.82 16.81 17.24
N VAL A 266 -13.97 16.88 18.55
CA VAL A 266 -14.21 15.70 19.40
C VAL A 266 -15.72 15.39 19.44
N ILE A 267 -16.09 14.18 19.04
CA ILE A 267 -17.46 13.66 19.07
C ILE A 267 -17.63 12.77 20.30
N SER A 268 -18.64 13.09 21.12
CA SER A 268 -19.01 12.22 22.24
C SER A 268 -19.77 10.97 21.79
N LEU A 269 -19.13 9.81 21.94
CA LEU A 269 -19.73 8.50 21.66
C LEU A 269 -20.96 8.23 22.53
N GLU A 270 -20.93 8.65 23.80
CA GLU A 270 -22.06 8.49 24.72
C GLU A 270 -23.31 9.20 24.20
N LYS A 271 -23.17 10.43 23.69
CA LYS A 271 -24.29 11.18 23.09
C LYS A 271 -24.84 10.48 21.84
N GLN A 272 -23.98 9.89 21.01
CA GLN A 272 -24.42 9.10 19.84
C GLN A 272 -25.22 7.87 20.27
N ILE A 273 -24.75 7.13 21.28
CA ILE A 273 -25.45 5.97 21.84
C ILE A 273 -26.80 6.37 22.42
N GLN A 274 -26.86 7.45 23.21
CA GLN A 274 -28.12 7.95 23.78
C GLN A 274 -29.12 8.33 22.68
N LYS A 275 -28.65 8.98 21.62
CA LYS A 275 -29.48 9.33 20.47
C LYS A 275 -30.02 8.09 19.75
N LEU A 276 -29.19 7.08 19.48
CA LEU A 276 -29.64 5.81 18.88
C LEU A 276 -30.66 5.09 19.75
N LYS A 277 -30.43 4.99 21.07
CA LYS A 277 -31.39 4.37 22.00
C LYS A 277 -32.72 5.11 22.08
N SER A 278 -32.73 6.42 21.79
CA SER A 278 -33.97 7.23 21.73
C SER A 278 -34.76 7.04 20.44
N MET A 279 -34.14 6.55 19.37
CA MET A 279 -34.80 6.27 18.10
C MET A 279 -35.67 5.02 18.29
N SER A 280 -36.97 5.19 18.06
CA SER A 280 -38.08 4.32 18.52
C SER A 280 -38.14 2.92 17.87
N THR A 281 -37.07 2.47 17.21
CA THR A 281 -36.98 1.20 16.49
C THR A 281 -36.01 0.29 17.21
N THR A 282 -36.51 -0.77 17.85
CA THR A 282 -35.69 -1.79 18.52
C THR A 282 -34.89 -2.66 17.56
N ASN A 283 -35.14 -2.55 16.25
CA ASN A 283 -34.66 -3.50 15.23
C ASN A 283 -33.52 -2.91 14.40
N ILE A 284 -32.56 -2.27 15.06
CA ILE A 284 -31.36 -1.73 14.41
C ILE A 284 -30.22 -2.74 14.59
N ILE A 285 -29.61 -3.14 13.47
CA ILE A 285 -28.38 -3.93 13.45
C ILE A 285 -27.21 -2.96 13.33
N SER A 286 -26.34 -2.91 14.34
CA SER A 286 -25.10 -2.12 14.28
C SER A 286 -23.99 -2.86 13.55
N LEU A 287 -23.34 -2.18 12.61
CA LEU A 287 -22.09 -2.59 11.97
C LEU A 287 -20.87 -1.98 12.66
N ASP A 288 -21.07 -0.87 13.37
CA ASP A 288 -20.03 -0.09 14.03
C ASP A 288 -19.52 -0.83 15.29
N PRO A 289 -18.21 -1.13 15.38
CA PRO A 289 -17.63 -1.79 16.55
C PRO A 289 -17.72 -0.95 17.82
N MET A 290 -17.81 0.38 17.73
CA MET A 290 -17.86 1.28 18.88
C MET A 290 -19.25 1.43 19.47
N ILE A 291 -20.30 1.27 18.65
CA ILE A 291 -21.69 1.38 19.11
C ILE A 291 -22.36 0.02 19.05
N ARG A 292 -22.25 -0.72 20.14
CA ARG A 292 -22.91 -2.02 20.31
C ARG A 292 -24.38 -1.83 20.70
N LEU A 293 -25.29 -2.37 19.88
CA LEU A 293 -26.74 -2.38 20.11
C LEU A 293 -27.21 -3.78 20.54
N GLU A 294 -28.53 -3.99 20.57
CA GLU A 294 -29.11 -5.32 20.82
C GLU A 294 -28.70 -6.32 19.73
N TYR A 295 -28.71 -5.86 18.48
CA TYR A 295 -28.33 -6.62 17.30
C TYR A 295 -27.07 -6.00 16.69
N ASN A 296 -26.07 -6.82 16.42
CA ASN A 296 -24.79 -6.39 15.86
C ASN A 296 -24.35 -7.37 14.79
N LEU A 297 -23.67 -6.88 13.76
CA LEU A 297 -22.97 -7.70 12.78
C LEU A 297 -21.56 -7.11 12.61
N SER A 298 -20.55 -7.82 13.10
CA SER A 298 -19.16 -7.37 12.92
C SER A 298 -18.75 -7.55 11.46
N ILE A 299 -18.39 -6.45 10.79
CA ILE A 299 -17.89 -6.43 9.42
C ILE A 299 -16.60 -5.61 9.37
N SER A 300 -15.64 -6.02 8.54
CA SER A 300 -14.39 -5.29 8.35
C SER A 300 -13.95 -5.34 6.91
N ARG A 301 -13.52 -4.21 6.38
CA ARG A 301 -12.89 -4.12 5.06
C ARG A 301 -11.49 -4.71 5.15
N ILE A 302 -11.16 -5.64 4.26
CA ILE A 302 -9.82 -6.22 4.16
C ILE A 302 -9.06 -5.41 3.11
N PHE A 303 -7.85 -4.98 3.43
CA PHE A 303 -6.96 -4.29 2.51
C PHE A 303 -5.72 -5.10 2.19
N ASP A 304 -5.04 -4.74 1.10
CA ASP A 304 -3.71 -5.22 0.79
C ASP A 304 -2.64 -4.60 1.69
N LEU A 305 -1.40 -5.05 1.53
CA LEU A 305 -0.25 -4.46 2.22
C LEU A 305 -0.16 -2.97 1.87
N HIS A 306 0.13 -2.16 2.88
CA HIS A 306 0.15 -0.70 2.80
C HIS A 306 -1.23 -0.02 2.69
N GLY A 307 -2.33 -0.78 2.63
CA GLY A 307 -3.69 -0.25 2.76
C GLY A 307 -4.19 0.50 1.52
N HIS A 308 -3.69 0.19 0.33
CA HIS A 308 -4.01 0.92 -0.90
C HIS A 308 -5.30 0.41 -1.55
N ARG A 309 -5.43 -0.90 -1.70
CA ARG A 309 -6.56 -1.57 -2.38
C ARG A 309 -7.40 -2.35 -1.40
N LYS A 310 -8.72 -2.18 -1.48
CA LYS A 310 -9.69 -3.03 -0.79
C LYS A 310 -9.77 -4.39 -1.50
N LEU A 311 -9.53 -5.47 -0.76
CA LEU A 311 -9.58 -6.85 -1.25
C LEU A 311 -10.96 -7.51 -1.04
N GLY A 312 -11.75 -7.01 -0.10
CA GLY A 312 -13.07 -7.56 0.21
C GLY A 312 -13.51 -7.23 1.63
N TYR A 313 -14.34 -8.12 2.19
CA TYR A 313 -14.92 -7.98 3.52
C TYR A 313 -14.69 -9.27 4.34
N LYS A 314 -14.40 -9.08 5.62
CA LYS A 314 -14.44 -10.13 6.65
C LYS A 314 -15.67 -9.87 7.50
N MET A 315 -16.53 -10.89 7.64
CA MET A 315 -17.65 -10.84 8.57
C MET A 315 -17.44 -11.85 9.68
N GLU A 316 -17.99 -11.56 10.85
CA GLU A 316 -18.09 -12.58 11.89
C GLU A 316 -18.88 -13.79 11.39
N THR A 317 -18.50 -14.97 11.85
CA THR A 317 -19.25 -16.18 11.51
C THR A 317 -20.51 -16.22 12.35
N LEU A 318 -21.67 -16.14 11.71
CA LEU A 318 -22.96 -16.27 12.39
C LEU A 318 -23.13 -17.70 12.92
N THR A 319 -23.18 -17.84 14.24
CA THR A 319 -23.42 -19.12 14.91
C THR A 319 -24.92 -19.44 14.98
N GLN A 320 -25.25 -20.68 15.36
CA GLN A 320 -26.64 -21.07 15.54
C GLN A 320 -27.37 -20.24 16.62
N ASP A 321 -26.63 -19.68 17.57
CA ASP A 321 -27.16 -18.87 18.69
C ASP A 321 -27.14 -17.36 18.41
N SER A 322 -26.91 -16.94 17.16
CA SER A 322 -26.91 -15.52 16.82
C SER A 322 -28.28 -14.90 17.08
N LYS A 323 -28.31 -13.86 17.94
CA LYS A 323 -29.50 -13.03 18.21
C LYS A 323 -30.10 -12.40 16.94
N LEU A 324 -29.32 -12.25 15.87
CA LEU A 324 -29.82 -11.73 14.60
C LEU A 324 -30.98 -12.56 14.04
N LYS A 325 -31.09 -13.85 14.40
CA LYS A 325 -32.21 -14.71 14.00
C LYS A 325 -33.56 -14.22 14.51
N ASP A 326 -33.59 -13.51 15.64
CA ASP A 326 -34.83 -12.96 16.21
C ASP A 326 -35.47 -11.91 15.28
N LEU A 327 -34.69 -11.41 14.30
CA LEU A 327 -35.15 -10.47 13.30
C LEU A 327 -35.71 -11.13 12.03
N SER A 328 -35.64 -12.47 11.90
CA SER A 328 -36.14 -13.16 10.70
C SER A 328 -37.65 -12.93 10.52
N GLY A 329 -38.07 -12.61 9.29
CA GLY A 329 -39.46 -12.32 8.95
C GLY A 329 -39.98 -10.93 9.33
N ARG A 330 -39.16 -10.07 9.95
CA ARG A 330 -39.51 -8.66 10.18
C ARG A 330 -39.29 -7.80 8.93
N SER A 331 -39.95 -6.64 8.89
CA SER A 331 -39.96 -5.71 7.75
C SER A 331 -39.77 -4.24 8.20
N ASP A 332 -39.05 -4.06 9.30
CA ASP A 332 -38.75 -2.76 9.91
C ASP A 332 -37.29 -2.69 10.41
N ILE A 333 -36.37 -3.35 9.68
CA ILE A 333 -34.97 -3.52 10.11
C ILE A 333 -34.10 -2.46 9.44
N LEU A 334 -33.30 -1.77 10.26
CA LEU A 334 -32.32 -0.79 9.81
C LEU A 334 -30.90 -1.31 10.03
N LEU A 335 -30.00 -1.06 9.08
CA LEU A 335 -28.56 -1.17 9.32
C LEU A 335 -28.00 0.19 9.74
N TYR A 336 -27.17 0.19 10.77
CA TYR A 336 -26.47 1.35 11.27
C TYR A 336 -24.96 1.19 11.16
N ASP A 337 -24.29 2.25 10.73
CA ASP A 337 -22.84 2.44 10.78
C ASP A 337 -22.59 3.92 11.08
N ASP A 338 -21.51 4.24 11.76
CA ASP A 338 -21.27 5.62 12.20
C ASP A 338 -20.95 6.54 11.03
N ASP A 339 -20.34 6.00 9.96
CA ASP A 339 -20.16 6.65 8.68
C ASP A 339 -20.69 5.84 7.48
N ILE A 340 -21.19 6.57 6.48
CA ILE A 340 -21.48 5.99 5.17
C ILE A 340 -20.84 6.87 4.10
N TYR A 341 -19.80 6.35 3.47
CA TYR A 341 -19.16 6.98 2.32
C TYR A 341 -19.80 6.53 0.99
N THR A 342 -19.40 5.39 0.44
CA THR A 342 -19.96 4.87 -0.83
C THR A 342 -21.21 3.99 -0.66
N GLY A 343 -21.52 3.57 0.58
CA GLY A 343 -22.56 2.58 0.85
C GLY A 343 -22.19 1.12 0.51
N SER A 344 -20.95 0.84 0.10
CA SER A 344 -20.53 -0.53 -0.27
C SER A 344 -20.54 -1.48 0.93
N THR A 345 -20.09 -1.04 2.11
CA THR A 345 -20.14 -1.84 3.35
C THR A 345 -21.57 -2.22 3.71
N MET A 346 -22.49 -1.25 3.66
CA MET A 346 -23.92 -1.48 3.90
C MET A 346 -24.53 -2.48 2.92
N SER A 347 -24.20 -2.35 1.64
CA SER A 347 -24.69 -3.25 0.58
C SER A 347 -24.19 -4.68 0.76
N GLU A 348 -22.93 -4.83 1.17
CA GLU A 348 -22.35 -6.14 1.46
C GLU A 348 -23.01 -6.78 2.70
N ALA A 349 -23.15 -6.03 3.79
CA ALA A 349 -23.82 -6.50 5.00
C ALA A 349 -25.28 -6.93 4.73
N LYS A 350 -26.03 -6.13 3.97
CA LYS A 350 -27.39 -6.46 3.52
C LYS A 350 -27.43 -7.78 2.75
N SER A 351 -26.51 -7.96 1.80
CA SER A 351 -26.43 -9.18 0.99
C SER A 351 -26.09 -10.41 1.83
N TYR A 352 -25.16 -10.27 2.77
CA TYR A 352 -24.78 -11.33 3.69
C TYR A 352 -25.94 -11.75 4.59
N LEU A 353 -26.59 -10.79 5.27
CA LEU A 353 -27.74 -11.05 6.15
C LEU A 353 -28.90 -11.73 5.42
N LYS A 354 -29.19 -11.29 4.18
CA LYS A 354 -30.20 -11.94 3.34
C LYS A 354 -29.81 -13.38 3.01
N SER A 355 -28.57 -13.62 2.60
CA SER A 355 -28.12 -14.95 2.21
C SER A 355 -28.00 -15.95 3.36
N LYS A 356 -27.68 -15.48 4.57
CA LYS A 356 -27.38 -16.35 5.72
C LYS A 356 -28.57 -16.57 6.65
N LEU A 357 -29.41 -15.56 6.83
CA LEU A 357 -30.50 -15.58 7.81
C LEU A 357 -31.87 -15.20 7.22
N ASP A 358 -31.95 -14.98 5.91
CA ASP A 358 -33.15 -14.48 5.20
C ASP A 358 -33.69 -13.14 5.75
N ILE A 359 -32.81 -12.33 6.33
CA ILE A 359 -33.13 -11.02 6.89
C ILE A 359 -33.17 -9.98 5.75
N THR A 360 -34.26 -9.24 5.66
CA THR A 360 -34.41 -8.12 4.71
C THR A 360 -34.14 -6.80 5.42
N ILE A 361 -33.30 -5.95 4.84
CA ILE A 361 -32.99 -4.61 5.38
C ILE A 361 -33.79 -3.55 4.63
N ASP A 362 -34.61 -2.82 5.39
CA ASP A 362 -35.54 -1.79 4.89
C ASP A 362 -34.88 -0.43 4.70
N GLY A 363 -33.82 -0.13 5.46
CA GLY A 363 -33.11 1.14 5.36
C GLY A 363 -31.72 1.14 5.98
N PHE A 364 -30.97 2.20 5.68
CA PHE A 364 -29.67 2.48 6.27
C PHE A 364 -29.73 3.77 7.08
N PHE A 365 -29.01 3.80 8.20
CA PHE A 365 -28.91 4.97 9.07
C PHE A 365 -27.44 5.24 9.42
N SER A 366 -27.06 6.52 9.51
CA SER A 366 -25.73 6.94 9.94
C SER A 366 -25.78 8.36 10.48
N PHE A 367 -24.87 8.69 11.41
CA PHE A 367 -24.69 10.06 11.88
C PHE A 367 -23.81 10.88 10.95
N ASN A 368 -22.94 10.23 10.16
CA ASN A 368 -21.97 10.86 9.29
C ASN A 368 -22.16 10.36 7.85
N MET A 369 -23.08 10.99 7.12
CA MET A 369 -23.27 10.71 5.70
C MET A 369 -22.42 11.64 4.83
N ASN A 370 -21.74 11.08 3.83
CA ASN A 370 -20.95 11.78 2.82
C ASN A 370 -19.92 12.80 3.39
N PRO A 371 -18.84 12.32 4.05
CA PRO A 371 -17.80 13.16 4.65
C PRO A 371 -16.87 13.79 3.59
N GLU A 372 -17.40 14.65 2.73
CA GLU A 372 -16.60 15.36 1.71
C GLU A 372 -15.54 16.27 2.36
N ASN A 373 -15.87 16.86 3.52
CA ASN A 373 -15.06 17.90 4.16
C ASN A 373 -14.38 17.48 5.48
N TYR A 374 -14.54 16.23 5.91
CA TYR A 374 -13.87 15.73 7.11
C TYR A 374 -13.42 14.29 6.96
N ASP A 375 -12.46 13.88 7.78
CA ASP A 375 -12.17 12.47 8.08
C ASP A 375 -12.79 12.12 9.43
N LEU A 376 -13.19 10.87 9.59
CA LEU A 376 -13.66 10.31 10.86
C LEU A 376 -12.61 9.33 11.36
N LEU A 377 -12.24 9.46 12.63
CA LEU A 377 -11.21 8.64 13.27
C LEU A 377 -11.64 8.15 14.63
N ASP A 378 -11.34 6.89 14.88
CA ASP A 378 -11.38 6.28 16.19
C ASP A 378 -9.97 6.28 16.77
N PRO A 379 -9.72 6.85 17.96
CA PRO A 379 -8.37 6.92 18.52
C PRO A 379 -7.67 5.56 18.59
N ARG A 380 -8.42 4.49 18.87
CA ARG A 380 -7.93 3.10 18.87
C ARG A 380 -7.24 2.68 17.58
N ASP A 381 -7.61 3.26 16.44
CA ASP A 381 -7.04 2.94 15.14
C ASP A 381 -5.58 3.39 15.00
N LEU A 382 -5.09 4.19 15.94
CA LEU A 382 -3.69 4.61 16.03
C LEU A 382 -2.85 3.70 16.93
N TYR A 383 -3.45 2.79 17.70
CA TYR A 383 -2.73 1.99 18.68
C TYR A 383 -2.47 0.55 18.20
N ALA A 384 -1.23 0.11 18.29
CA ALA A 384 -0.80 -1.28 18.17
C ALA A 384 -0.87 -1.99 19.53
N PHE A 385 -0.71 -3.31 19.53
CA PHE A 385 -0.76 -4.14 20.75
C PHE A 385 -2.04 -3.95 21.58
N SER A 386 -3.16 -3.69 20.91
CA SER A 386 -4.46 -3.63 21.57
C SER A 386 -4.88 -5.01 22.09
N ALA A 387 -5.58 -5.03 23.23
CA ALA A 387 -6.26 -6.22 23.72
C ALA A 387 -7.55 -6.55 22.94
N GLU A 388 -8.05 -5.61 22.11
CA GLU A 388 -9.28 -5.72 21.34
C GLU A 388 -9.01 -6.00 19.85
N ASP A 389 -9.77 -6.93 19.24
CA ASP A 389 -9.65 -7.32 17.81
C ASP A 389 -10.43 -6.38 16.86
N ASN A 390 -10.52 -5.10 17.20
CA ASN A 390 -11.21 -4.07 16.41
C ASN A 390 -10.41 -2.75 16.24
N CYS A 391 -9.14 -2.71 16.66
CA CYS A 391 -8.29 -1.52 16.55
C CYS A 391 -7.48 -1.53 15.25
N GLY A 392 -7.68 -0.54 14.39
CA GLY A 392 -6.87 -0.31 13.20
C GLY A 392 -7.38 -1.01 11.93
N LEU A 393 -6.64 -0.82 10.85
CA LEU A 393 -6.98 -1.32 9.52
C LEU A 393 -6.68 -2.82 9.41
N LEU A 394 -7.65 -3.60 8.93
CA LEU A 394 -7.45 -5.03 8.69
C LEU A 394 -6.70 -5.25 7.37
N VAL A 395 -5.43 -5.68 7.47
CA VAL A 395 -4.53 -5.91 6.34
C VAL A 395 -4.32 -7.41 6.11
N ASN A 396 -4.30 -7.81 4.84
CA ASN A 396 -3.97 -9.17 4.41
C ASN A 396 -2.48 -9.30 4.11
N PHE A 397 -1.77 -10.06 4.93
CA PHE A 397 -0.34 -10.39 4.78
C PHE A 397 -0.12 -11.66 3.93
N GLY A 398 -1.17 -12.16 3.26
CA GLY A 398 -1.13 -13.34 2.40
C GLY A 398 -1.46 -14.62 3.15
N ASP A 399 -0.66 -14.96 4.17
CA ASP A 399 -0.84 -16.16 4.99
C ASP A 399 -1.70 -15.91 6.25
N PHE A 400 -1.82 -14.66 6.68
CA PHE A 400 -2.71 -14.25 7.75
C PHE A 400 -3.25 -12.84 7.51
N GLN A 401 -4.28 -12.48 8.27
CA GLN A 401 -4.82 -11.12 8.35
C GLN A 401 -4.53 -10.57 9.73
N GLN A 402 -4.14 -9.30 9.81
CA GLN A 402 -3.80 -8.63 11.05
C GLN A 402 -4.31 -7.19 11.00
N ARG A 403 -4.83 -6.71 12.14
CA ARG A 403 -5.09 -5.29 12.29
C ARG A 403 -3.82 -4.54 12.68
N VAL A 404 -3.61 -3.41 12.01
CA VAL A 404 -2.44 -2.57 12.16
C VAL A 404 -2.86 -1.12 12.36
N PRO A 405 -2.08 -0.31 13.10
CA PRO A 405 -2.39 1.10 13.27
C PRO A 405 -2.34 1.83 11.93
N TYR A 406 -3.04 2.96 11.82
CA TYR A 406 -3.01 3.84 10.65
C TYR A 406 -1.67 4.61 10.58
N ALA A 407 -0.59 3.88 10.32
CA ALA A 407 0.74 4.44 10.21
C ALA A 407 1.61 3.61 9.26
N PHE A 408 2.61 4.27 8.69
CA PHE A 408 3.68 3.60 7.99
C PHE A 408 4.43 2.61 8.91
N PRO A 409 4.93 1.48 8.37
CA PRO A 409 4.87 1.08 6.96
C PRO A 409 3.60 0.31 6.55
N TYR A 410 2.66 0.06 7.47
CA TYR A 410 1.56 -0.89 7.22
C TYR A 410 0.35 -0.29 6.53
N VAL A 411 0.11 1.01 6.76
CA VAL A 411 -0.99 1.77 6.17
C VAL A 411 -0.44 3.08 5.69
N ASP A 412 -0.82 3.50 4.48
CA ASP A 412 -0.51 4.83 3.96
C ASP A 412 -1.53 5.87 4.46
N PRO A 413 -1.16 6.75 5.41
CA PRO A 413 -2.07 7.77 5.93
C PRO A 413 -2.47 8.74 4.82
N SER A 414 -1.60 9.02 3.84
CA SER A 414 -1.90 9.96 2.76
C SER A 414 -2.95 9.43 1.78
N ILE A 415 -3.26 8.13 1.81
CA ILE A 415 -4.30 7.48 1.00
C ILE A 415 -5.55 7.17 1.83
N ARG A 416 -5.38 6.71 3.08
CA ARG A 416 -6.48 6.33 3.97
C ARG A 416 -7.09 7.50 4.75
N SER A 417 -6.37 8.60 4.90
CA SER A 417 -6.83 9.86 5.48
C SER A 417 -6.28 11.06 4.68
N SER A 418 -6.59 12.26 5.14
CA SER A 418 -6.26 13.53 4.51
C SER A 418 -4.96 14.13 5.07
N VAL A 419 -4.06 13.29 5.59
CA VAL A 419 -2.79 13.71 6.21
C VAL A 419 -1.78 14.14 5.15
N LYS A 420 -1.27 15.38 5.23
CA LYS A 420 -0.27 15.95 4.29
C LYS A 420 1.15 15.42 4.49
N ASN A 421 1.54 15.18 5.73
CA ASN A 421 2.88 14.71 6.09
C ASN A 421 2.78 13.32 6.73
N PRO A 422 2.59 12.27 5.92
CA PRO A 422 2.36 10.92 6.43
C PRO A 422 3.57 10.34 7.19
N PHE A 423 4.80 10.78 6.89
CA PHE A 423 5.99 10.38 7.67
C PHE A 423 5.95 10.91 9.08
N GLN A 424 5.85 12.24 9.25
CA GLN A 424 5.83 12.83 10.58
C GLN A 424 4.60 12.35 11.37
N PHE A 425 3.45 12.21 10.70
CA PHE A 425 2.25 11.65 11.32
C PHE A 425 2.52 10.23 11.85
N SER A 426 3.10 9.36 11.01
CA SER A 426 3.39 7.98 11.42
C SER A 426 4.42 7.92 12.56
N ILE A 427 5.42 8.81 12.56
CA ILE A 427 6.40 8.93 13.66
C ILE A 427 5.69 9.29 14.97
N GLU A 428 4.79 10.28 14.95
CA GLU A 428 4.04 10.69 16.14
C GLU A 428 3.07 9.60 16.61
N VAL A 429 2.43 8.85 15.70
CA VAL A 429 1.65 7.65 16.04
C VAL A 429 2.50 6.63 16.80
N TRP A 430 3.71 6.31 16.34
CA TRP A 430 4.57 5.35 17.03
C TRP A 430 5.11 5.87 18.36
N LYS A 431 5.41 7.18 18.47
CA LYS A 431 5.78 7.81 19.75
C LYS A 431 4.64 7.77 20.75
N GLU A 432 3.41 8.00 20.30
CA GLU A 432 2.21 7.91 21.13
C GLU A 432 1.99 6.48 21.64
N ASN A 433 2.17 5.47 20.79
CA ASN A 433 2.17 4.06 21.21
C ASN A 433 3.22 3.78 22.28
N ARG A 434 4.46 4.24 22.06
CA ARG A 434 5.56 4.09 23.03
C ARG A 434 5.22 4.71 24.38
N ASN A 435 4.67 5.93 24.37
CA ASN A 435 4.26 6.67 25.56
C ASN A 435 3.11 5.96 26.30
N HIS A 436 2.09 5.50 25.55
CA HIS A 436 0.93 4.79 26.11
C HIS A 436 1.35 3.54 26.90
N PHE A 437 2.35 2.80 26.40
CA PHE A 437 2.89 1.61 27.06
C PHE A 437 4.06 1.87 28.01
N SER A 438 4.44 3.14 28.26
CA SER A 438 5.62 3.48 29.08
C SER A 438 5.53 3.00 30.53
N ALA A 439 4.33 2.89 31.08
CA ALA A 439 4.07 2.36 32.42
C ALA A 439 4.24 0.83 32.53
N TYR A 440 4.42 0.14 31.39
CA TYR A 440 4.48 -1.32 31.30
C TYR A 440 5.75 -1.79 30.55
N PRO A 441 6.97 -1.47 31.06
CA PRO A 441 8.23 -1.73 30.36
C PRO A 441 8.58 -3.21 30.22
N ASP A 442 7.94 -4.09 31.01
CA ASP A 442 8.19 -5.52 31.03
C ASP A 442 7.39 -6.31 29.98
N LEU A 443 6.47 -5.66 29.28
CA LEU A 443 5.69 -6.31 28.21
C LEU A 443 6.59 -6.69 27.03
N ARG A 444 6.36 -7.91 26.51
CA ARG A 444 7.08 -8.52 25.40
C ARG A 444 6.13 -8.91 24.28
N LEU A 445 6.66 -9.15 23.08
CA LEU A 445 5.88 -9.66 21.96
C LEU A 445 5.14 -10.97 22.32
N GLY A 446 5.76 -11.82 23.13
CA GLY A 446 5.18 -13.07 23.64
C GLY A 446 3.85 -12.88 24.36
N ASP A 447 3.63 -11.72 24.99
CA ASP A 447 2.39 -11.42 25.72
C ASP A 447 1.19 -11.14 24.79
N PHE A 448 1.45 -10.85 23.51
CA PHE A 448 0.45 -10.43 22.54
C PHE A 448 0.27 -11.43 21.40
N SER A 449 -0.39 -12.55 21.70
CA SER A 449 -0.63 -13.65 20.74
C SER A 449 -1.15 -13.21 19.36
N PHE A 450 -2.02 -12.19 19.32
CA PHE A 450 -2.52 -11.62 18.07
C PHE A 450 -1.41 -11.02 17.19
N TYR A 451 -0.46 -10.31 17.78
CA TYR A 451 0.58 -9.57 17.06
C TYR A 451 1.83 -10.39 16.75
N GLN A 452 2.00 -11.56 17.37
CA GLN A 452 3.17 -12.43 17.19
C GLN A 452 3.45 -12.73 15.71
N LYS A 453 2.45 -13.13 14.92
CA LYS A 453 2.66 -13.48 13.50
C LYS A 453 3.25 -12.33 12.68
N LEU A 454 2.77 -11.11 12.91
CA LEU A 454 3.24 -9.92 12.21
C LEU A 454 4.71 -9.62 12.55
N TYR A 455 5.03 -9.53 13.83
CA TYR A 455 6.36 -9.10 14.25
C TYR A 455 7.43 -10.20 14.09
N LEU A 456 7.05 -11.49 14.21
CA LEU A 456 7.93 -12.60 13.82
C LEU A 456 8.24 -12.57 12.32
N LYS A 457 7.27 -12.20 11.45
CA LYS A 457 7.51 -12.06 10.00
C LYS A 457 8.49 -10.91 9.68
N ILE A 458 8.44 -9.84 10.46
CA ILE A 458 9.37 -8.69 10.34
C ILE A 458 10.78 -9.10 10.78
N GLY A 459 10.89 -9.96 11.78
CA GLY A 459 12.15 -10.53 12.27
C GLY A 459 12.43 -10.29 13.76
N PHE A 460 11.41 -9.92 14.54
CA PHE A 460 11.50 -9.85 16.00
C PHE A 460 11.32 -11.23 16.64
N ASP A 461 11.73 -11.35 17.90
CA ASP A 461 11.57 -12.55 18.70
C ASP A 461 10.45 -12.36 19.75
N LEU A 462 9.93 -13.47 20.30
CA LEU A 462 8.90 -13.41 21.34
C LEU A 462 9.37 -12.67 22.60
N GLU A 463 10.67 -12.70 22.88
CA GLU A 463 11.30 -12.01 24.02
C GLU A 463 11.62 -10.53 23.74
N THR A 464 11.41 -10.04 22.52
CA THR A 464 11.61 -8.62 22.19
C THR A 464 10.61 -7.77 22.97
N SER A 465 11.10 -6.68 23.58
CA SER A 465 10.23 -5.71 24.26
C SER A 465 9.36 -4.96 23.26
N ILE A 466 8.09 -4.73 23.60
CA ILE A 466 7.22 -3.89 22.74
C ILE A 466 7.77 -2.47 22.58
N GLN A 467 8.53 -1.98 23.56
CA GLN A 467 9.22 -0.68 23.49
C GLN A 467 10.31 -0.69 22.40
N GLU A 468 11.09 -1.76 22.31
CA GLU A 468 12.08 -1.93 21.24
C GLU A 468 11.43 -1.99 19.85
N ILE A 469 10.24 -2.62 19.76
CA ILE A 469 9.46 -2.64 18.53
C ILE A 469 9.02 -1.21 18.16
N PHE A 470 8.50 -0.42 19.10
CA PHE A 470 8.13 0.98 18.81
C PHE A 470 9.34 1.83 18.40
N ASP A 471 10.46 1.71 19.13
CA ASP A 471 11.70 2.42 18.80
C ASP A 471 12.24 2.02 17.42
N TRP A 472 12.12 0.75 17.03
CA TRP A 472 12.48 0.33 15.67
C TRP A 472 11.66 1.07 14.61
N HIS A 473 10.34 1.21 14.78
CA HIS A 473 9.50 1.95 13.83
C HIS A 473 9.86 3.45 13.80
N ILE A 474 10.03 4.07 14.96
CA ILE A 474 10.40 5.49 15.08
C ILE A 474 11.74 5.73 14.39
N ASN A 475 12.78 4.97 14.74
CA ASN A 475 14.12 5.13 14.20
C ASN A 475 14.16 4.87 12.69
N PHE A 476 13.41 3.87 12.22
CA PHE A 476 13.28 3.58 10.79
C PHE A 476 12.69 4.78 10.02
N LEU A 477 11.57 5.32 10.47
CA LEU A 477 10.90 6.44 9.82
C LEU A 477 11.71 7.75 9.94
N GLU A 478 12.29 8.03 11.10
CA GLU A 478 13.14 9.21 11.31
C GLU A 478 14.42 9.16 10.48
N LYS A 479 14.96 7.96 10.19
CA LYS A 479 16.08 7.81 9.27
C LYS A 479 15.68 8.20 7.85
N LEU A 480 14.50 7.76 7.39
CA LEU A 480 14.01 8.03 6.03
C LEU A 480 13.54 9.47 5.81
N ASN A 481 13.12 10.16 6.87
CA ASN A 481 12.65 11.56 6.81
C ASN A 481 13.80 12.60 6.81
N LYS A 482 15.06 12.15 6.86
CA LYS A 482 16.26 12.99 6.76
C LYS A 482 16.79 12.97 5.33
#